data_AF-A0A3D1U2F2-F1
#
_entry.id   AF-A0A3D1U2F2-F1
#
_cell.length_a   1.000
_cell.length_b   1.000
_cell.length_c   1.000
_cell.angle_alpha   90.00
_cell.angle_beta   90.00
_cell.angle_gamma   90.00
#
_symmetry.space_group_name_H-M   'P 1'
#
loop_
_entity.id
_entity.type
_entity.pdbx_description
1 polymer ?
#
loop_
_entity_poly.entity_id
_entity_poly.type
_entity_poly.pdbx_seq_one_letter_code
_entity_poly.pdbx_strand_id
1 'polypeptide(L)'
;VVFTGGGTEADNLAVLGYARSQRHRGNHVITTVIEHEAVLNSCRQLEREGFRVTYLPVDRDGLVDPHGVQAALTDETVLVSVMLANNEIGTVQPVAEISEIAHQRGAVVHTDAVQAACLLDLNVNRLNVDLLSVSGHKVYGPKGVGALYVRHGIHLDPVIFGGGQEGNLRSGTENVPGVVGLAVALALAAAERDAEGHRLTELRDRLITGVLSSVSGAHLTGHPARRLPGHASFYCDDVSGESLLVNLDVAGISCS
;
A
#
# COMPACT_ATOMS: atom_id res chain seq x y z
N VAL A 1 -4.24 -3.28 16.81
CA VAL A 1 -4.16 -4.10 15.58
C VAL A 1 -5.50 -4.79 15.43
N VAL A 2 -6.05 -4.77 14.22
CA VAL A 2 -7.31 -5.45 13.86
C VAL A 2 -6.96 -6.51 12.81
N PHE A 3 -7.24 -7.78 13.07
CA PHE A 3 -7.03 -8.84 12.08
C PHE A 3 -8.16 -8.87 11.05
N THR A 4 -7.77 -9.05 9.79
CA THR A 4 -8.68 -9.04 8.63
C THR A 4 -8.45 -10.28 7.76
N GLY A 5 -9.29 -10.48 6.74
CA GLY A 5 -9.11 -11.54 5.74
C GLY A 5 -7.99 -11.28 4.72
N GLY A 6 -7.31 -10.14 4.76
CA GLY A 6 -6.24 -9.77 3.83
C GLY A 6 -6.06 -8.26 3.67
N GLY A 7 -5.13 -7.86 2.80
CA GLY A 7 -4.85 -6.45 2.50
C GLY A 7 -6.09 -5.67 2.03
N THR A 8 -6.84 -6.21 1.07
CA THR A 8 -8.08 -5.57 0.58
C THR A 8 -9.09 -5.28 1.69
N GLU A 9 -9.29 -6.19 2.62
CA GLU A 9 -10.22 -5.97 3.74
C GLU A 9 -9.67 -4.92 4.73
N ALA A 10 -8.36 -4.91 4.96
CA ALA A 10 -7.70 -3.90 5.78
C ALA A 10 -7.83 -2.49 5.16
N ASP A 11 -7.57 -2.35 3.86
CA ASP A 11 -7.72 -1.07 3.14
C ASP A 11 -9.17 -0.59 3.16
N ASN A 12 -10.13 -1.48 2.92
CA ASN A 12 -11.54 -1.13 2.98
C ASN A 12 -11.94 -0.65 4.38
N LEU A 13 -11.48 -1.33 5.44
CA LEU A 13 -11.76 -0.92 6.82
C LEU A 13 -11.10 0.43 7.13
N ALA A 14 -9.85 0.64 6.71
CA ALA A 14 -9.13 1.88 6.91
C ALA A 14 -9.80 3.06 6.20
N VAL A 15 -10.16 2.90 4.93
CA VAL A 15 -10.73 3.99 4.12
C VAL A 15 -12.20 4.21 4.43
N LEU A 16 -13.03 3.17 4.30
CA LEU A 16 -14.48 3.29 4.51
C LEU A 16 -14.81 3.49 5.98
N GLY A 17 -14.23 2.65 6.85
CA GLY A 17 -14.53 2.66 8.28
C GLY A 17 -14.13 3.97 8.94
N TYR A 18 -12.95 4.49 8.62
CA TYR A 18 -12.51 5.77 9.20
C TYR A 18 -13.30 6.95 8.63
N ALA A 19 -13.40 7.08 7.30
CA ALA A 19 -14.09 8.22 6.68
C ALA A 19 -15.56 8.32 7.13
N ARG A 20 -16.27 7.18 7.23
CA ARG A 20 -17.65 7.15 7.72
C ARG A 20 -17.77 7.61 9.18
N SER A 21 -16.87 7.13 10.05
CA SER A 21 -16.85 7.54 11.46
C SER A 21 -16.63 9.05 11.66
N GLN A 22 -15.89 9.67 10.74
CA GLN A 22 -15.52 11.09 10.79
C GLN A 22 -16.44 12.01 9.99
N ARG A 23 -17.54 11.50 9.43
CA ARG A 23 -18.45 12.28 8.56
C ARG A 23 -18.98 13.55 9.21
N HIS A 24 -19.08 13.57 10.54
CA HIS A 24 -19.51 14.73 11.33
C HIS A 24 -18.46 15.86 11.37
N ARG A 25 -17.18 15.58 11.11
CA ARG A 25 -16.09 16.58 11.04
C ARG A 25 -15.84 17.08 9.63
N GLY A 26 -16.06 16.24 8.64
CA GLY A 26 -15.82 16.56 7.24
C GLY A 26 -16.09 15.36 6.33
N ASN A 27 -16.10 15.60 5.03
CA ASN A 27 -16.42 14.60 4.03
C ASN A 27 -15.41 14.62 2.86
N HIS A 28 -14.19 15.13 3.07
CA HIS A 28 -13.16 15.15 2.05
C HIS A 28 -12.05 14.13 2.34
N VAL A 29 -11.72 13.31 1.35
CA VAL A 29 -10.62 12.35 1.36
C VAL A 29 -9.61 12.72 0.27
N ILE A 30 -8.32 12.64 0.58
CA ILE A 30 -7.24 12.79 -0.40
C ILE A 30 -6.60 11.42 -0.59
N THR A 31 -6.40 11.03 -1.85
CA THR A 31 -5.72 9.79 -2.22
C THR A 31 -4.89 10.02 -3.49
N THR A 32 -4.27 8.99 -4.05
CA THR A 32 -3.44 9.09 -5.27
C THR A 32 -4.07 8.33 -6.43
N VAL A 33 -3.67 8.66 -7.66
CA VAL A 33 -4.10 7.91 -8.86
C VAL A 33 -3.43 6.53 -9.00
N ILE A 34 -2.39 6.25 -8.20
CA ILE A 34 -1.57 5.04 -8.28
C ILE A 34 -1.90 4.01 -7.19
N GLU A 35 -2.93 4.26 -6.39
CA GLU A 35 -3.30 3.33 -5.33
C GLU A 35 -3.76 1.97 -5.89
N HIS A 36 -3.68 0.93 -5.06
CA HIS A 36 -4.25 -0.36 -5.41
C HIS A 36 -5.79 -0.23 -5.52
N GLU A 37 -6.40 -1.07 -6.35
CA GLU A 37 -7.85 -1.07 -6.59
C GLU A 37 -8.68 -1.23 -5.31
N ALA A 38 -8.14 -1.82 -4.24
CA ALA A 38 -8.82 -1.87 -2.94
C ALA A 38 -9.10 -0.46 -2.36
N VAL A 39 -8.10 0.43 -2.39
CA VAL A 39 -8.22 1.82 -1.95
C VAL A 39 -9.04 2.62 -2.96
N LEU A 40 -8.74 2.52 -4.27
CA LEU A 40 -9.47 3.27 -5.30
C LEU A 40 -10.96 2.94 -5.31
N ASN A 41 -11.35 1.66 -5.21
CA ASN A 41 -12.77 1.29 -5.16
C ASN A 41 -13.44 1.71 -3.85
N SER A 42 -12.71 1.71 -2.73
CA SER A 42 -13.22 2.27 -1.49
C SER A 42 -13.49 3.77 -1.61
N CYS A 43 -12.57 4.52 -2.23
CA CYS A 43 -12.77 5.94 -2.53
C CYS A 43 -13.97 6.17 -3.46
N ARG A 44 -14.09 5.41 -4.56
CA ARG A 44 -15.26 5.47 -5.46
C ARG A 44 -16.58 5.16 -4.74
N GLN A 45 -16.54 4.25 -3.76
CA GLN A 45 -17.70 3.96 -2.94
C GLN A 45 -18.05 5.12 -1.99
N LEU A 46 -17.06 5.78 -1.38
CA LEU A 46 -17.27 7.00 -0.60
C LEU A 46 -17.85 8.14 -1.44
N GLU A 47 -17.41 8.30 -2.70
CA GLU A 47 -17.98 9.29 -3.63
C GLU A 47 -19.50 9.05 -3.83
N ARG A 48 -19.92 7.80 -4.01
CA ARG A 48 -21.35 7.42 -4.09
C ARG A 48 -22.11 7.71 -2.80
N GLU A 49 -21.43 7.73 -1.66
CA GLU A 49 -21.98 8.06 -0.35
C GLU A 49 -22.00 9.57 -0.07
N GLY A 50 -21.50 10.40 -1.00
CA GLY A 50 -21.49 11.86 -0.90
C GLY A 50 -20.23 12.46 -0.26
N PHE A 51 -19.13 11.69 -0.19
CA PHE A 51 -17.82 12.25 0.09
C PHE A 51 -17.23 12.88 -1.17
N ARG A 52 -16.39 13.89 -0.98
CA ARG A 52 -15.49 14.41 -2.02
C ARG A 52 -14.17 13.66 -1.94
N VAL A 53 -13.65 13.20 -3.08
CA VAL A 53 -12.32 12.58 -3.13
C VAL A 53 -11.44 13.37 -4.09
N THR A 54 -10.25 13.75 -3.62
CA THR A 54 -9.19 14.32 -4.48
C THR A 54 -8.17 13.22 -4.78
N TYR A 55 -8.00 12.91 -6.06
CA TYR A 55 -6.97 12.00 -6.55
C TYR A 55 -5.75 12.81 -7.01
N LEU A 56 -4.66 12.71 -6.27
CA LEU A 56 -3.43 13.41 -6.59
C LEU A 56 -2.70 12.72 -7.75
N PRO A 57 -2.22 13.50 -8.73
CA PRO A 57 -1.37 12.97 -9.79
C PRO A 57 0.01 12.61 -9.22
N VAL A 58 0.78 11.89 -10.02
CA VAL A 58 2.19 11.56 -9.75
C VAL A 58 3.07 12.08 -10.87
N ASP A 59 4.36 12.20 -10.60
CA ASP A 59 5.35 12.47 -11.65
C ASP A 59 5.57 11.23 -12.56
N ARG A 60 6.45 11.37 -13.56
CA ARG A 60 6.79 10.29 -14.50
C ARG A 60 7.37 9.04 -13.84
N ASP A 61 7.95 9.20 -12.65
CA ASP A 61 8.60 8.16 -11.87
C ASP A 61 7.61 7.56 -10.83
N GLY A 62 6.35 7.99 -10.88
CA GLY A 62 5.27 7.51 -10.01
C GLY A 62 5.36 8.05 -8.58
N LEU A 63 6.04 9.17 -8.36
CA LEU A 63 6.14 9.80 -7.05
C LEU A 63 5.04 10.83 -6.85
N VAL A 64 4.40 10.79 -5.68
CA VAL A 64 3.50 11.85 -5.22
C VAL A 64 4.32 13.03 -4.73
N ASP A 65 3.95 14.24 -5.16
CA ASP A 65 4.49 15.48 -4.61
C ASP A 65 3.82 15.80 -3.26
N PRO A 66 4.57 15.83 -2.14
CA PRO A 66 4.03 16.22 -0.83
C PRO A 66 3.36 17.61 -0.82
N HIS A 67 3.84 18.55 -1.65
CA HIS A 67 3.20 19.86 -1.77
C HIS A 67 1.84 19.79 -2.47
N GLY A 68 1.61 18.78 -3.31
CA GLY A 68 0.29 18.49 -3.88
C GLY A 68 -0.71 18.10 -2.80
N VAL A 69 -0.28 17.33 -1.79
CA VAL A 69 -1.11 17.04 -0.60
C VAL A 69 -1.41 18.33 0.14
N GLN A 70 -0.39 19.15 0.41
CA GLN A 70 -0.57 20.42 1.12
C GLN A 70 -1.59 21.35 0.44
N ALA A 71 -1.52 21.45 -0.89
CA ALA A 71 -2.43 22.28 -1.68
C ALA A 71 -3.86 21.72 -1.73
N ALA A 72 -4.03 20.40 -1.65
CA ALA A 72 -5.34 19.75 -1.65
C ALA A 72 -6.01 19.73 -0.26
N LEU A 73 -5.26 19.91 0.83
CA LEU A 73 -5.82 19.92 2.18
C LEU A 73 -6.84 21.06 2.38
N THR A 74 -7.94 20.70 3.02
CA THR A 74 -9.02 21.61 3.42
C THR A 74 -9.41 21.34 4.88
N ASP A 75 -10.16 22.24 5.49
CA ASP A 75 -10.65 22.03 6.86
C ASP A 75 -11.67 20.89 6.97
N GLU A 76 -12.22 20.42 5.84
CA GLU A 76 -13.11 19.26 5.74
C GLU A 76 -12.36 17.94 5.46
N THR A 77 -11.03 17.98 5.29
CA THR A 77 -10.24 16.79 4.98
C THR A 77 -10.13 15.92 6.22
N VAL A 78 -10.70 14.72 6.15
CA VAL A 78 -10.66 13.75 7.26
C VAL A 78 -9.54 12.75 7.10
N LEU A 79 -9.25 12.31 5.88
CA LEU A 79 -8.33 11.21 5.58
C LEU A 79 -7.42 11.56 4.40
N VAL A 80 -6.13 11.25 4.55
CA VAL A 80 -5.15 11.14 3.47
C VAL A 80 -4.71 9.68 3.37
N SER A 81 -4.90 9.05 2.21
CA SER A 81 -4.48 7.66 1.96
C SER A 81 -3.41 7.63 0.88
N VAL A 82 -2.23 7.12 1.21
CA VAL A 82 -1.12 6.97 0.25
C VAL A 82 -0.41 5.64 0.48
N MET A 83 -0.36 4.78 -0.53
CA MET A 83 0.42 3.54 -0.47
C MET A 83 1.90 3.81 -0.19
N LEU A 84 2.53 2.96 0.62
CA LEU A 84 3.94 3.12 0.99
C LEU A 84 4.87 2.80 -0.19
N ALA A 85 4.52 1.80 -0.99
CA ALA A 85 5.24 1.44 -2.19
C ALA A 85 4.29 0.87 -3.24
N ASN A 86 4.47 1.30 -4.49
CA ASN A 86 3.63 0.86 -5.59
C ASN A 86 3.98 -0.57 -6.05
N ASN A 87 2.95 -1.38 -6.27
CA ASN A 87 3.06 -2.79 -6.63
C ASN A 87 3.42 -3.06 -8.11
N GLU A 88 3.34 -2.06 -8.99
CA GLU A 88 3.52 -2.22 -10.44
C GLU A 88 4.85 -1.67 -10.94
N ILE A 89 5.31 -0.55 -10.38
CA ILE A 89 6.55 0.14 -10.76
C ILE A 89 7.57 0.22 -9.61
N GLY A 90 7.18 -0.20 -8.41
CA GLY A 90 8.06 -0.35 -7.26
C GLY A 90 8.44 0.93 -6.55
N THR A 91 7.96 2.10 -7.00
CA THR A 91 8.27 3.41 -6.43
C THR A 91 7.81 3.48 -4.97
N VAL A 92 8.72 3.91 -4.07
CA VAL A 92 8.47 4.13 -2.65
C VAL A 92 8.07 5.59 -2.42
N GLN A 93 6.91 5.80 -1.80
CA GLN A 93 6.34 7.13 -1.59
C GLN A 93 6.92 7.85 -0.36
N PRO A 94 6.96 9.20 -0.35
CA PRO A 94 7.44 9.98 0.79
C PRO A 94 6.39 10.07 1.91
N VAL A 95 5.92 8.93 2.42
CA VAL A 95 4.79 8.85 3.37
C VAL A 95 5.05 9.66 4.65
N ALA A 96 6.26 9.63 5.20
CA ALA A 96 6.56 10.37 6.43
C ALA A 96 6.35 11.90 6.27
N GLU A 97 6.81 12.46 5.15
CA GLU A 97 6.64 13.88 4.83
C GLU A 97 5.17 14.22 4.56
N ILE A 98 4.46 13.36 3.81
CA ILE A 98 3.02 13.49 3.57
C ILE A 98 2.24 13.47 4.89
N SER A 99 2.62 12.59 5.81
CA SER A 99 1.99 12.48 7.12
C SER A 99 2.18 13.74 7.95
N GLU A 100 3.39 14.30 7.98
CA GLU A 100 3.68 15.57 8.66
C GLU A 100 2.80 16.70 8.12
N ILE A 101 2.64 16.80 6.80
CA ILE A 101 1.79 17.81 6.15
C ILE A 101 0.31 17.59 6.48
N ALA A 102 -0.19 16.36 6.39
CA ALA A 102 -1.59 16.03 6.69
C ALA A 102 -1.97 16.37 8.14
N HIS A 103 -1.08 16.03 9.08
CA HIS A 103 -1.30 16.29 10.51
C HIS A 103 -1.35 17.78 10.87
N GLN A 104 -0.72 18.67 10.10
CA GLN A 104 -0.82 20.12 10.31
C GLN A 104 -2.28 20.63 10.17
N ARG A 105 -3.13 19.89 9.47
CA ARG A 105 -4.57 20.18 9.32
C ARG A 105 -5.46 19.20 10.08
N GLY A 106 -4.87 18.33 10.91
CA GLY A 106 -5.60 17.34 11.70
C GLY A 106 -6.25 16.21 10.90
N ALA A 107 -5.84 16.01 9.64
CA ALA A 107 -6.26 14.89 8.82
C ALA A 107 -5.47 13.64 9.22
N VAL A 108 -6.15 12.49 9.27
CA VAL A 108 -5.54 11.19 9.60
C VAL A 108 -4.89 10.60 8.36
N VAL A 109 -3.84 9.81 8.58
CA VAL A 109 -3.06 9.21 7.48
C VAL A 109 -3.19 7.69 7.48
N HIS A 110 -3.66 7.17 6.35
CA HIS A 110 -3.61 5.75 6.02
C HIS A 110 -2.47 5.47 5.04
N THR A 111 -1.75 4.38 5.27
CA THR A 111 -0.81 3.85 4.27
C THR A 111 -1.05 2.37 3.99
N ASP A 112 -1.22 2.04 2.72
CA ASP A 112 -1.16 0.65 2.24
C ASP A 112 0.31 0.22 2.20
N ALA A 113 0.69 -0.66 3.13
CA ALA A 113 2.04 -1.20 3.22
C ALA A 113 2.12 -2.66 2.72
N VAL A 114 1.12 -3.15 1.98
CA VAL A 114 1.02 -4.55 1.56
C VAL A 114 2.26 -5.04 0.81
N GLN A 115 2.83 -4.23 -0.09
CA GLN A 115 4.08 -4.57 -0.80
C GLN A 115 5.34 -4.21 -0.03
N ALA A 116 5.24 -3.25 0.88
CA ALA A 116 6.37 -2.76 1.66
C ALA A 116 6.69 -3.67 2.86
N ALA A 117 5.69 -4.37 3.39
CA ALA A 117 5.75 -5.03 4.68
C ALA A 117 6.84 -6.10 4.85
N CYS A 118 7.31 -6.68 3.74
CA CYS A 118 8.37 -7.67 3.79
C CYS A 118 9.77 -7.05 3.86
N LEU A 119 9.98 -5.88 3.27
CA LEU A 119 11.32 -5.37 2.91
C LEU A 119 11.61 -3.94 3.34
N LEU A 120 10.59 -3.14 3.69
CA LEU A 120 10.76 -1.77 4.16
C LEU A 120 10.53 -1.68 5.67
N ASP A 121 11.06 -0.63 6.29
CA ASP A 121 10.80 -0.35 7.71
C ASP A 121 9.38 0.19 7.90
N LEU A 122 8.54 -0.58 8.59
CA LEU A 122 7.15 -0.24 8.89
C LEU A 122 6.98 0.45 10.25
N ASN A 123 8.02 1.09 10.77
CA ASN A 123 7.90 1.82 12.03
C ASN A 123 6.89 2.97 11.89
N VAL A 124 5.68 2.74 12.40
CA VAL A 124 4.53 3.66 12.33
C VAL A 124 4.78 5.02 12.98
N ASN A 125 5.74 5.13 13.89
CA ASN A 125 6.13 6.41 14.49
C ASN A 125 7.07 7.19 13.57
N ARG A 126 7.99 6.51 12.87
CA ARG A 126 8.87 7.14 11.87
C ARG A 126 8.10 7.53 10.61
N LEU A 127 7.15 6.69 10.18
CA LEU A 127 6.23 7.00 9.08
C LEU A 127 5.16 8.01 9.48
N ASN A 128 4.97 8.22 10.79
CA ASN A 128 3.95 9.09 11.36
C ASN A 128 2.53 8.79 10.82
N VAL A 129 2.19 7.51 10.62
CA VAL A 129 0.88 7.10 10.05
C VAL A 129 -0.07 6.62 11.12
N ASP A 130 -1.37 6.82 10.94
CA ASP A 130 -2.37 6.44 11.93
C ASP A 130 -3.01 5.09 11.64
N LEU A 131 -3.09 4.75 10.35
CA LEU A 131 -3.63 3.51 9.84
C LEU A 131 -2.60 2.89 8.91
N LEU A 132 -2.34 1.58 9.03
CA LEU A 132 -1.42 0.87 8.14
C LEU A 132 -1.93 -0.53 7.83
N SER A 133 -2.10 -0.84 6.54
CA SER A 133 -2.57 -2.14 6.06
C SER A 133 -1.42 -3.08 5.72
N VAL A 134 -1.55 -4.36 6.09
CA VAL A 134 -0.66 -5.44 5.68
C VAL A 134 -1.44 -6.69 5.25
N SER A 135 -0.80 -7.54 4.44
CA SER A 135 -1.38 -8.79 3.93
C SER A 135 -0.40 -9.95 4.10
N GLY A 136 -0.87 -11.07 4.64
CA GLY A 136 0.00 -12.21 4.98
C GLY A 136 0.73 -12.81 3.78
N HIS A 137 0.01 -13.04 2.68
CA HIS A 137 0.60 -13.67 1.50
C HIS A 137 1.64 -12.82 0.75
N LYS A 138 1.85 -11.56 1.15
CA LYS A 138 2.90 -10.68 0.61
C LYS A 138 4.15 -10.63 1.49
N VAL A 139 4.10 -11.28 2.65
CA VAL A 139 5.24 -11.42 3.59
C VAL A 139 5.57 -12.90 3.83
N TYR A 140 5.28 -13.77 2.86
CA TYR A 140 5.42 -15.24 2.97
C TYR A 140 4.55 -15.91 4.06
N GLY A 141 3.58 -15.18 4.61
CA GLY A 141 2.55 -15.71 5.49
C GLY A 141 1.38 -16.37 4.74
N PRO A 142 0.39 -16.90 5.47
CA PRO A 142 -0.75 -17.56 4.85
C PRO A 142 -1.64 -16.60 4.05
N LYS A 143 -2.31 -17.11 3.02
CA LYS A 143 -3.41 -16.42 2.32
C LYS A 143 -4.63 -16.34 3.23
N GLY A 144 -5.52 -15.37 2.98
CA GLY A 144 -6.76 -15.22 3.73
C GLY A 144 -6.60 -14.62 5.13
N VAL A 145 -5.47 -13.94 5.38
CA VAL A 145 -5.25 -13.15 6.60
C VAL A 145 -4.49 -11.86 6.27
N GLY A 146 -4.85 -10.80 6.95
CA GLY A 146 -4.19 -9.50 6.92
C GLY A 146 -4.34 -8.82 8.28
N ALA A 147 -3.85 -7.59 8.36
CA ALA A 147 -4.06 -6.77 9.55
C ALA A 147 -4.11 -5.29 9.19
N LEU A 148 -4.89 -4.55 9.98
CA LEU A 148 -4.88 -3.10 10.03
C LEU A 148 -4.27 -2.66 11.36
N TYR A 149 -3.16 -1.93 11.31
CA TYR A 149 -2.73 -1.13 12.43
C TYR A 149 -3.67 0.06 12.58
N VAL A 150 -4.05 0.35 13.83
CA VAL A 150 -4.87 1.50 14.20
C VAL A 150 -4.18 2.19 15.36
N ARG A 151 -3.79 3.46 15.17
CA ARG A 151 -3.20 4.28 16.22
C ARG A 151 -4.21 4.47 17.36
N HIS A 152 -3.71 4.45 18.58
CA HIS A 152 -4.54 4.63 19.77
C HIS A 152 -5.32 5.97 19.70
N GLY A 153 -6.61 5.93 20.01
CA GLY A 153 -7.50 7.09 19.95
C GLY A 153 -8.21 7.29 18.60
N ILE A 154 -7.82 6.56 17.55
CA ILE A 154 -8.53 6.54 16.27
C ILE A 154 -9.73 5.60 16.36
N HIS A 155 -10.89 6.11 15.96
CA HIS A 155 -12.15 5.38 15.93
C HIS A 155 -12.51 5.07 14.48
N LEU A 156 -13.02 3.87 14.22
CA LEU A 156 -13.49 3.41 12.91
C LEU A 156 -14.88 2.81 13.05
N ASP A 157 -15.72 2.98 12.02
CA ASP A 157 -16.95 2.21 11.89
C ASP A 157 -16.64 0.82 11.30
N PRO A 158 -17.27 -0.26 11.78
CA PRO A 158 -17.09 -1.58 11.19
C PRO A 158 -17.65 -1.63 9.77
N VAL A 159 -16.95 -2.34 8.88
CA VAL A 159 -17.45 -2.68 7.54
C VAL A 159 -18.11 -4.08 7.54
N ILE A 160 -17.68 -4.97 8.44
CA ILE A 160 -18.24 -6.31 8.63
C ILE A 160 -18.94 -6.38 9.99
N PHE A 161 -20.25 -6.58 9.95
CA PHE A 161 -21.11 -6.63 11.13
C PHE A 161 -21.31 -8.08 11.63
N GLY A 162 -21.57 -8.24 12.93
CA GLY A 162 -21.76 -9.56 13.55
C GLY A 162 -21.50 -9.56 15.05
N GLY A 163 -20.82 -10.61 15.54
CA GLY A 163 -20.67 -10.93 16.96
C GLY A 163 -19.71 -10.06 17.79
N GLY A 164 -19.14 -8.99 17.22
CA GLY A 164 -18.35 -8.01 17.98
C GLY A 164 -16.88 -8.38 18.21
N GLN A 165 -16.34 -9.36 17.47
CA GLN A 165 -14.91 -9.68 17.47
C GLN A 165 -14.05 -8.47 17.09
N GLU A 166 -12.74 -8.57 17.39
CA GLU A 166 -11.75 -7.50 17.13
C GLU A 166 -12.17 -6.14 17.72
N GLY A 167 -12.77 -6.14 18.90
CA GLY A 167 -13.22 -4.91 19.58
C GLY A 167 -14.39 -4.21 18.90
N ASN A 168 -15.32 -4.98 18.32
CA ASN A 168 -16.44 -4.51 17.50
C ASN A 168 -16.07 -3.88 16.14
N LEU A 169 -14.80 -3.94 15.73
CA LEU A 169 -14.34 -3.34 14.47
C LEU A 169 -14.44 -4.31 13.28
N ARG A 170 -14.33 -5.63 13.54
CA ARG A 170 -14.34 -6.66 12.49
C ARG A 170 -14.92 -7.95 13.04
N SER A 171 -16.18 -8.22 12.75
CA SER A 171 -16.87 -9.42 13.24
C SER A 171 -16.51 -10.70 12.47
N GLY A 172 -16.75 -11.85 13.11
CA GLY A 172 -16.51 -13.19 12.58
C GLY A 172 -15.47 -13.95 13.41
N THR A 173 -15.68 -15.27 13.57
CA THR A 173 -14.77 -16.13 14.34
C THR A 173 -13.33 -16.00 13.85
N GLU A 174 -12.41 -15.84 14.78
CA GLU A 174 -11.03 -15.53 14.53
C GLU A 174 -10.32 -16.69 13.81
N ASN A 175 -9.61 -16.38 12.72
CA ASN A 175 -8.74 -17.33 12.03
C ASN A 175 -7.42 -17.48 12.81
N VAL A 176 -7.47 -18.11 13.98
CA VAL A 176 -6.32 -18.25 14.89
C VAL A 176 -5.07 -18.81 14.18
N PRO A 177 -5.15 -19.89 13.36
CA PRO A 177 -3.97 -20.40 12.64
C PRO A 177 -3.41 -19.38 11.64
N GLY A 178 -4.27 -18.68 10.90
CA GLY A 178 -3.85 -17.63 9.98
C GLY A 178 -3.16 -16.47 10.69
N VAL A 179 -3.74 -16.02 11.81
CA VAL A 179 -3.20 -14.93 12.65
C VAL A 179 -1.82 -15.28 13.21
N VAL A 180 -1.65 -16.49 13.75
CA VAL A 180 -0.35 -16.96 14.22
C VAL A 180 0.66 -17.01 13.08
N GLY A 181 0.27 -17.55 11.91
CA GLY A 181 1.12 -17.60 10.73
C GLY A 181 1.55 -16.21 10.23
N LEU A 182 0.63 -15.24 10.22
CA LEU A 182 0.94 -13.84 9.88
C LEU A 182 1.95 -13.24 10.86
N ALA A 183 1.74 -13.43 12.17
CA ALA A 183 2.63 -12.88 13.20
C ALA A 183 4.06 -13.44 13.07
N VAL A 184 4.20 -14.75 12.85
CA VAL A 184 5.51 -15.39 12.62
C VAL A 184 6.16 -14.85 11.35
N ALA A 185 5.40 -14.76 10.25
CA ALA A 185 5.91 -14.25 8.98
C ALA A 185 6.43 -12.81 9.09
N LEU A 186 5.68 -11.92 9.76
CA LEU A 186 6.12 -10.54 10.00
C LEU A 186 7.35 -10.46 10.91
N ALA A 187 7.44 -11.33 11.93
CA ALA A 187 8.61 -11.37 12.82
C ALA A 187 9.88 -11.80 12.06
N LEU A 188 9.77 -12.82 11.20
CA LEU A 188 10.88 -13.25 10.33
C LEU A 188 11.25 -12.17 9.32
N ALA A 189 10.26 -11.60 8.63
CA ALA A 189 10.49 -10.52 7.68
C ALA A 189 11.22 -9.34 8.34
N ALA A 190 10.83 -8.94 9.56
CA ALA A 190 11.51 -7.88 10.30
C ALA A 190 12.95 -8.23 10.70
N ALA A 191 13.21 -9.48 11.10
CA ALA A 191 14.54 -9.95 11.50
C ALA A 191 15.50 -10.08 10.31
N GLU A 192 15.00 -10.49 9.15
CA GLU A 192 15.79 -10.77 7.95
C GLU A 192 15.82 -9.59 6.97
N ARG A 193 14.99 -8.55 7.20
CA ARG A 193 14.74 -7.41 6.29
C ARG A 193 15.99 -6.85 5.65
N ASP A 194 16.99 -6.50 6.46
CA ASP A 194 18.16 -5.75 5.98
C ASP A 194 19.06 -6.65 5.13
N ALA A 195 19.25 -7.91 5.54
CA ALA A 195 20.04 -8.89 4.79
C ALA A 195 19.35 -9.29 3.47
N GLU A 196 18.04 -9.54 3.52
CA GLU A 196 17.26 -9.92 2.34
C GLU A 196 17.10 -8.74 1.38
N GLY A 197 16.87 -7.53 1.91
CA GLY A 197 16.82 -6.31 1.11
C GLY A 197 18.12 -6.05 0.35
N HIS A 198 19.28 -6.27 0.99
CA HIS A 198 20.57 -6.16 0.31
C HIS A 198 20.70 -7.17 -0.83
N ARG A 199 20.45 -8.46 -0.54
CA ARG A 199 20.53 -9.55 -1.52
C ARG A 199 19.61 -9.33 -2.72
N LEU A 200 18.37 -8.94 -2.48
CA LEU A 200 17.40 -8.66 -3.54
C LEU A 200 17.79 -7.44 -4.38
N THR A 201 18.32 -6.40 -3.74
CA THR A 201 18.81 -5.19 -4.44
C THR A 201 19.91 -5.53 -5.44
N GLU A 202 20.89 -6.34 -5.03
CA GLU A 202 21.97 -6.77 -5.95
C GLU A 202 21.43 -7.56 -7.15
N LEU A 203 20.48 -8.47 -6.92
CA LEU A 203 19.84 -9.25 -7.97
C LEU A 203 19.00 -8.38 -8.92
N ARG A 204 18.23 -7.45 -8.36
CA ARG A 204 17.43 -6.47 -9.09
C ARG A 204 18.32 -5.60 -9.98
N ASP A 205 19.39 -5.04 -9.43
CA ASP A 205 20.27 -4.14 -10.17
C ASP A 205 21.01 -4.86 -11.30
N ARG A 206 21.38 -6.13 -11.07
CA ARG A 206 21.92 -6.99 -12.14
C ARG A 206 20.89 -7.24 -13.25
N LEU A 207 19.63 -7.50 -12.90
CA LEU A 207 18.54 -7.68 -13.87
C LEU A 207 18.29 -6.40 -14.66
N ILE A 208 18.14 -5.26 -13.99
CA ILE A 208 17.93 -3.95 -14.61
C ILE A 208 19.07 -3.63 -15.57
N THR A 209 20.32 -3.76 -15.12
CA THR A 209 21.49 -3.49 -15.97
C THR A 209 21.50 -4.39 -17.19
N GLY A 210 21.27 -5.70 -17.00
CA GLY A 210 21.28 -6.68 -18.08
C GLY A 210 20.19 -6.45 -19.13
N VAL A 211 18.97 -6.09 -18.70
CA VAL A 211 17.86 -5.78 -19.61
C VAL A 211 18.17 -4.50 -20.40
N LEU A 212 18.52 -3.41 -19.71
CA LEU A 212 18.75 -2.11 -20.35
C LEU A 212 19.98 -2.12 -21.28
N SER A 213 20.99 -2.95 -21.03
CA SER A 213 22.17 -3.08 -21.89
C SER A 213 21.94 -3.97 -23.11
N SER A 214 21.00 -4.91 -23.04
CA SER A 214 20.87 -5.99 -24.03
C SER A 214 19.61 -5.88 -24.89
N VAL A 215 18.59 -5.16 -24.42
CA VAL A 215 17.31 -5.01 -25.10
C VAL A 215 17.16 -3.57 -25.57
N SER A 216 17.31 -3.35 -26.88
CA SER A 216 17.09 -2.04 -27.49
C SER A 216 15.63 -1.60 -27.29
N GLY A 217 15.42 -0.34 -26.90
CA GLY A 217 14.08 0.20 -26.64
C GLY A 217 13.46 -0.24 -25.32
N ALA A 218 14.21 -0.91 -24.43
CA ALA A 218 13.75 -1.19 -23.07
C ALA A 218 13.94 0.03 -22.16
N HIS A 219 12.92 0.31 -21.35
CA HIS A 219 12.90 1.42 -20.41
C HIS A 219 12.47 0.91 -19.04
N LEU A 220 13.12 1.41 -17.99
CA LEU A 220 12.75 1.10 -16.61
C LEU A 220 11.58 1.99 -16.17
N THR A 221 10.52 1.40 -15.61
CA THR A 221 9.38 2.15 -15.07
C THR A 221 9.60 2.52 -13.61
N GLY A 222 9.08 3.66 -13.18
CA GLY A 222 9.17 4.13 -11.79
C GLY A 222 10.55 4.63 -11.36
N HIS A 223 10.66 5.02 -10.10
CA HIS A 223 11.80 5.79 -9.63
C HIS A 223 13.08 4.95 -9.51
N PRO A 224 14.23 5.37 -10.09
CA PRO A 224 15.46 4.56 -10.14
C PRO A 224 16.02 4.19 -8.75
N ALA A 225 16.02 5.12 -7.80
CA ALA A 225 16.58 4.92 -6.46
C ALA A 225 15.56 4.60 -5.36
N ARG A 226 14.44 5.34 -5.28
CA ARG A 226 13.33 5.10 -4.33
C ARG A 226 12.46 3.94 -4.80
N ARG A 227 13.03 2.73 -4.77
CA ARG A 227 12.37 1.51 -5.27
C ARG A 227 12.48 0.36 -4.28
N LEU A 228 11.46 -0.49 -4.25
CA LEU A 228 11.47 -1.76 -3.54
C LEU A 228 12.72 -2.61 -3.90
N PRO A 229 13.41 -3.21 -2.91
CA PRO A 229 14.64 -3.98 -3.12
C PRO A 229 14.56 -5.13 -4.14
N GLY A 230 13.40 -5.76 -4.33
CA GLY A 230 13.22 -6.88 -5.26
C GLY A 230 12.41 -6.57 -6.52
N HIS A 231 12.10 -5.30 -6.79
CA HIS A 231 11.17 -4.94 -7.86
C HIS A 231 11.91 -4.46 -9.11
N ALA A 232 11.58 -4.99 -10.29
CA ALA A 232 12.01 -4.47 -11.57
C ALA A 232 10.83 -4.55 -12.55
N SER A 233 10.49 -3.44 -13.19
CA SER A 233 9.40 -3.34 -14.15
C SER A 233 9.87 -2.50 -15.32
N PHE A 234 9.48 -2.91 -16.52
CA PHE A 234 9.97 -2.35 -17.77
C PHE A 234 8.83 -2.20 -18.76
N TYR A 235 8.98 -1.27 -19.68
CA TYR A 235 8.26 -1.33 -20.95
C TYR A 235 9.28 -1.33 -22.08
N CYS A 236 8.89 -1.91 -23.22
CA CYS A 236 9.72 -1.95 -24.41
C CYS A 236 8.97 -1.31 -25.58
N ASP A 237 9.66 -0.47 -26.34
CA ASP A 237 9.10 0.15 -27.54
C ASP A 237 8.64 -0.94 -28.53
N ASP A 238 7.46 -0.76 -29.12
CA ASP A 238 6.87 -1.65 -30.13
C ASP A 238 6.68 -3.12 -29.71
N VAL A 239 6.69 -3.42 -28.41
CA VAL A 239 6.46 -4.78 -27.87
C VAL A 239 5.19 -4.83 -27.03
N SER A 240 4.31 -5.80 -27.34
CA SER A 240 3.16 -6.10 -26.49
C SER A 240 3.59 -6.85 -25.22
N GLY A 241 3.24 -6.30 -24.05
CA GLY A 241 3.50 -6.93 -22.76
C GLY A 241 2.88 -8.33 -22.64
N GLU A 242 1.64 -8.52 -23.11
CA GLU A 242 0.96 -9.83 -23.09
C GLU A 242 1.74 -10.89 -23.88
N SER A 243 2.26 -10.51 -25.05
CA SER A 243 3.06 -11.42 -25.88
C SER A 243 4.41 -11.75 -25.22
N LEU A 244 5.02 -10.78 -24.55
CA LEU A 244 6.26 -11.00 -23.80
C LEU A 244 6.03 -11.98 -22.63
N LEU A 245 4.94 -11.81 -21.87
CA LEU A 245 4.58 -12.71 -20.76
C LEU A 245 4.41 -14.16 -21.24
N VAL A 246 3.69 -14.38 -22.34
CA VAL A 246 3.50 -15.73 -22.92
C VAL A 246 4.83 -16.35 -23.34
N ASN A 247 5.70 -15.59 -24.00
CA ASN A 247 6.99 -16.11 -24.45
C ASN A 247 7.93 -16.42 -23.28
N LEU A 248 7.91 -15.61 -22.22
CA LEU A 248 8.67 -15.87 -21.00
C LEU A 248 8.16 -17.11 -20.27
N ASP A 249 6.84 -17.30 -20.19
CA ASP A 249 6.23 -18.50 -19.59
C ASP A 249 6.62 -19.78 -20.35
N VAL A 250 6.58 -19.75 -21.69
CA VAL A 250 7.08 -20.85 -22.53
C VAL A 250 8.57 -21.13 -22.28
N ALA A 251 9.36 -20.10 -21.97
CA ALA A 251 10.76 -20.23 -21.60
C ALA A 251 10.98 -20.64 -20.12
N GLY A 252 9.91 -20.86 -19.34
CA GLY A 252 9.97 -21.25 -17.94
C GLY A 252 10.24 -20.09 -16.96
N ILE A 253 9.97 -18.85 -17.37
CA ILE A 253 10.16 -17.63 -16.57
C ILE A 253 8.78 -17.02 -16.25
N SER A 254 8.39 -17.06 -14.97
CA SER A 254 7.15 -16.43 -14.51
C SER A 254 7.37 -14.97 -14.10
N CYS A 255 6.57 -14.07 -14.64
CA CYS A 255 6.52 -12.64 -14.32
C CYS A 255 5.08 -12.12 -14.49
N SER A 256 4.87 -10.83 -14.23
CA SER A 256 3.58 -10.14 -14.27
C SER A 256 3.69 -8.82 -15.00
#